data_AF-A0A8I2DA59-F1
#
_entry.id   AF-A0A8I2DA59-F1
#
_cell.length_a   1.000
_cell.length_b   1.000
_cell.length_c   1.000
_cell.angle_alpha   90.00
_cell.angle_beta   90.00
_cell.angle_gamma   90.00
#
_symmetry.space_group_name_H-M   'P 1'
#
loop_
_entity.id
_entity.type
_entity.pdbx_description
1 polymer ?
#
loop_
_entity_poly.entity_id
_entity_poly.type
_entity_poly.pdbx_seq_one_letter_code
_entity_poly.pdbx_strand_id
1 'polypeptide(L)' 'MTDKTGGAAFPASGHPDMQFVAQEGMSLRDYLAAKAMQGDWATERMDSGYWSQDDIDAIFKDRAETYYRMADAMLKARG' A
#
# COMPACT_ATOMS: atom_id res chain seq x y z
N MET A 1 -6.72 15.75 13.79
CA MET A 1 -6.70 14.32 13.41
C MET A 1 -5.70 14.20 12.29
N THR A 2 -4.51 13.68 12.58
CA THR A 2 -3.45 13.50 11.58
C THR A 2 -3.94 12.48 10.56
N ASP A 3 -4.00 12.88 9.29
CA ASP A 3 -4.39 12.00 8.19
C ASP A 3 -3.43 10.80 8.16
N LYS A 4 -3.90 9.64 8.65
CA LYS A 4 -3.12 8.41 8.72
C LYS A 4 -2.84 7.81 7.33
N THR A 5 -3.48 8.32 6.30
CA THR A 5 -3.41 7.79 4.94
C THR A 5 -2.33 8.48 4.09
N GLY A 6 -1.81 9.61 4.55
CA GLY A 6 -0.81 10.40 3.83
C GLY A 6 -1.36 11.17 2.62
N GLY A 7 -2.69 11.30 2.51
CA GLY A 7 -3.38 11.95 1.40
C GLY A 7 -3.50 11.08 0.14
N ALA A 8 -3.80 11.70 -1.00
CA ALA A 8 -3.87 11.01 -2.29
C ALA A 8 -2.49 10.51 -2.74
N ALA A 9 -2.40 9.29 -3.29
CA ALA A 9 -1.15 8.72 -3.81
C ALA A 9 -0.55 9.57 -4.95
N PHE A 10 -1.42 10.17 -5.78
CA PHE A 10 -1.06 11.06 -6.87
C PHE A 10 -1.77 12.39 -6.66
N PRO A 11 -1.19 13.32 -5.88
CA PRO A 11 -1.82 14.61 -5.64
C PRO A 11 -1.84 15.42 -6.94
N ALA A 12 -3.03 15.84 -7.38
CA ALA A 12 -3.15 16.80 -8.45
C ALA A 12 -2.60 18.15 -7.96
N SER A 13 -1.48 18.60 -8.53
CA SER A 13 -1.07 20.01 -8.40
C SER A 13 -2.09 20.83 -9.18
N GLY A 14 -3.01 21.50 -8.50
CA GLY A 14 -4.00 22.36 -9.15
C GLY A 14 -3.29 23.30 -10.11
N HIS A 15 -3.51 23.11 -11.42
CA HIS A 15 -3.28 24.18 -12.37
C HIS A 15 -4.21 25.32 -11.96
N PRO A 16 -3.77 26.60 -11.97
CA PRO A 16 -4.57 27.73 -11.50
C PRO A 16 -5.98 27.81 -12.12
N ASP A 17 -6.14 27.27 -13.33
CA ASP A 17 -7.37 27.27 -14.11
C ASP A 17 -8.09 25.91 -14.17
N MET A 18 -7.60 24.88 -13.48
CA MET A 18 -8.26 23.58 -13.40
C MET A 18 -8.80 23.36 -11.99
N GLN A 19 -10.12 23.14 -11.94
CA GLN A 19 -10.83 22.81 -10.71
C GLN A 19 -10.10 21.67 -9.99
N PHE A 20 -9.87 21.84 -8.68
CA PHE A 20 -9.39 20.77 -7.81
C PHE A 20 -10.38 19.60 -7.87
N VAL A 21 -10.13 18.66 -8.76
CA VAL A 21 -10.76 17.35 -8.68
C VAL A 21 -9.98 16.62 -7.61
N ALA A 22 -10.52 16.59 -6.39
CA ALA A 22 -10.08 15.63 -5.40
C ALA A 22 -10.21 14.27 -6.07
N GLN A 23 -9.08 13.69 -6.48
CA GLN A 23 -9.09 12.44 -7.22
C GLN A 23 -9.66 11.39 -6.27
N GLU A 24 -10.85 10.87 -6.58
CA GLU A 24 -11.41 9.67 -5.94
C GLU A 24 -10.52 8.48 -6.36
N GLY A 25 -9.35 8.40 -5.74
CA GLY A 25 -8.30 7.46 -6.08
C GLY A 25 -7.72 6.82 -4.83
N MET A 26 -6.57 6.17 -5.02
CA MET A 26 -5.87 5.43 -3.97
C MET A 26 -5.23 6.39 -2.96
N SER A 27 -5.29 6.06 -1.67
CA SER A 27 -4.51 6.81 -0.67
C SER A 27 -3.01 6.51 -0.81
N LEU A 28 -2.15 7.41 -0.35
CA LEU A 28 -0.71 7.19 -0.39
C LEU A 28 -0.33 5.93 0.40
N ARG A 29 -1.01 5.67 1.52
CA ARG A 29 -0.88 4.44 2.31
C ARG A 29 -1.14 3.18 1.49
N ASP A 30 -2.26 3.15 0.77
CA ASP A 30 -2.64 1.99 -0.06
C ASP A 30 -1.63 1.78 -1.20
N TYR A 31 -1.12 2.87 -1.78
CA TYR A 31 -0.09 2.80 -2.82
C TYR A 31 1.22 2.22 -2.31
N LEU A 32 1.68 2.67 -1.14
CA LEU A 32 2.89 2.13 -0.52
C LEU A 32 2.74 0.65 -0.13
N ALA A 33 1.57 0.26 0.39
CA ALA A 33 1.28 -1.14 0.71
C ALA A 33 1.30 -2.00 -0.56
N ALA A 34 0.68 -1.53 -1.66
CA ALA A 34 0.72 -2.22 -2.93
C ALA A 34 2.15 -2.37 -3.50
N LYS A 35 3.01 -1.38 -3.30
CA LYS A 35 4.43 -1.46 -3.69
C LYS A 35 5.21 -2.48 -2.88
N ALA A 36 4.97 -2.56 -1.57
CA ALA A 36 5.57 -3.59 -0.72
C ALA A 36 5.11 -4.99 -1.15
N MET A 37 3.81 -5.18 -1.38
CA MET A 37 3.23 -6.43 -1.88
C MET A 37 3.86 -6.86 -3.21
N GLN A 38 3.96 -5.94 -4.17
CA GLN A 38 4.52 -6.23 -5.49
C GLN A 38 5.98 -6.72 -5.39
N GLY A 39 6.77 -6.08 -4.52
CA GLY A 39 8.15 -6.49 -4.26
C GLY A 39 8.22 -7.88 -3.64
N ASP A 40 7.43 -8.15 -2.59
CA ASP A 40 7.40 -9.43 -1.90
C ASP A 40 7.02 -10.57 -2.85
N TRP A 41 5.93 -10.41 -3.61
CA TRP A 41 5.46 -11.42 -4.56
C TRP A 41 6.40 -11.64 -5.75
N ALA A 42 7.15 -10.62 -6.18
CA ALA A 42 8.15 -10.78 -7.23
C ALA A 42 9.38 -11.59 -6.77
N THR A 43 9.61 -11.71 -5.46
CA THR A 43 10.74 -12.47 -4.90
C THR A 43 10.40 -13.91 -4.54
N GLU A 44 9.12 -14.29 -4.52
CA GLU A 44 8.73 -15.66 -4.18
C GLU A 44 9.10 -16.64 -5.31
N ARG A 45 10.00 -17.59 -5.00
CA ARG A 45 10.15 -18.80 -5.81
C ARG A 45 8.99 -19.74 -5.48
N MET A 46 8.29 -20.19 -6.52
CA MET A 46 7.24 -21.22 -6.45
C MET A 46 7.67 -22.54 -5.78
N ASP A 47 8.96 -22.76 -5.53
CA ASP A 47 9.49 -23.98 -4.88
C ASP A 47 9.54 -23.92 -3.33
N SER A 48 9.30 -22.76 -2.73
CA SER A 48 9.55 -22.53 -1.30
C SER A 48 8.49 -23.10 -0.34
N GLY A 49 7.53 -23.89 -0.85
CA GLY A 49 6.56 -24.64 -0.02
C GLY A 49 5.61 -23.77 0.83
N TYR A 50 5.56 -22.47 0.57
CA TYR A 50 5.00 -21.47 1.50
C TYR A 50 3.48 -21.35 1.49
N TRP A 51 2.80 -22.00 0.54
CA TRP A 51 1.35 -21.95 0.37
C TRP A 51 0.75 -23.32 0.64
N SER A 52 0.73 -23.75 1.92
CA SER A 52 -0.19 -24.83 2.27
C SER A 52 -1.61 -24.32 2.02
N GLN A 53 -2.29 -24.92 1.04
CA GLN A 53 -3.61 -24.50 0.60
C GLN A 53 -4.64 -24.46 1.75
N ASP A 54 -4.37 -25.22 2.81
CA ASP A 54 -5.20 -25.34 4.00
C ASP A 54 -5.35 -24.03 4.80
N ASP A 55 -4.43 -23.06 4.65
CA ASP A 55 -4.41 -21.81 5.44
C ASP A 55 -4.21 -20.53 4.58
N ILE A 56 -4.57 -20.57 3.30
CA ILE A 56 -4.28 -19.46 2.36
C ILE A 56 -4.87 -18.11 2.78
N ASP A 57 -6.07 -18.09 3.39
CA ASP A 57 -6.71 -16.87 3.89
C ASP A 57 -5.95 -16.25 5.06
N ALA A 58 -5.40 -17.07 5.97
CA ALA A 58 -4.58 -16.61 7.08
C ALA A 58 -3.27 -16.01 6.57
N ILE A 59 -2.64 -16.64 5.58
CA ILE A 59 -1.41 -16.13 4.95
C ILE A 59 -1.68 -14.78 4.26
N PHE A 60 -2.78 -14.66 3.51
CA PHE A 60 -3.14 -13.40 2.85
C PHE A 60 -3.40 -12.28 3.84
N LYS A 61 -4.06 -12.59 4.98
CA LYS A 61 -4.27 -11.62 6.05
C LYS A 61 -2.95 -11.13 6.63
N ASP A 62 -2.05 -12.04 7.02
CA ASP A 62 -0.76 -11.69 7.63
C ASP A 62 0.14 -10.88 6.67
N ARG A 63 0.15 -11.26 5.39
CA ARG A 63 0.86 -10.52 4.32
C ARG A 63 0.28 -9.11 4.16
N ALA A 64 -1.03 -8.98 4.06
CA ALA A 64 -1.69 -7.68 3.93
C ALA A 64 -1.38 -6.76 5.13
N GLU A 65 -1.49 -7.28 6.36
CA GLU A 65 -1.13 -6.53 7.58
C GLU A 65 0.33 -6.09 7.56
N THR A 66 1.24 -6.95 7.11
CA THR A 66 2.67 -6.64 6.98
C THR A 66 2.92 -5.50 5.99
N TYR A 67 2.25 -5.49 4.84
CA TYR A 67 2.41 -4.43 3.84
C TYR A 67 1.90 -3.08 4.33
N TYR A 68 0.76 -3.06 5.02
CA TYR A 68 0.24 -1.83 5.63
C TYR A 68 1.14 -1.33 6.76
N ARG A 69 1.76 -2.20 7.55
CA ARG A 69 2.76 -1.79 8.55
C ARG A 69 3.99 -1.15 7.91
N MET A 70 4.44 -1.66 6.75
CA MET A 70 5.51 -1.03 5.99
C MET A 70 5.08 0.35 5.47
N ALA A 71 3.87 0.48 4.91
CA ALA A 71 3.32 1.76 4.48
C ALA A 71 3.26 2.77 5.62
N ASP A 72 2.78 2.36 6.80
CA ASP A 72 2.71 3.21 7.99
C ASP A 72 4.11 3.65 8.46
N ALA A 73 5.11 2.77 8.36
CA ALA A 73 6.50 3.11 8.68
C ALA A 73 7.09 4.14 7.70
N MET A 74 6.80 4.02 6.41
CA MET A 74 7.23 4.97 5.38
C MET A 74 6.57 6.35 5.57
N LEU A 75 5.28 6.39 5.90
CA LEU A 75 4.58 7.63 6.22
C LEU A 75 5.17 8.29 7.46
N LYS A 76 5.44 7.52 8.52
CA LYS A 76 6.09 8.04 9.74
C LYS A 76 7.50 8.58 9.47
N ALA A 77 8.27 7.95 8.58
CA ALA A 77 9.61 8.41 8.21
C ALA A 77 9.60 9.72 7.41
N ARG A 78 8.48 10.07 6.77
CA ARG A 78 8.33 11.27 5.96
C ARG A 78 8.17 12.55 6.79
N GLY A 79 7.65 12.46 8.01
CA GLY A 79 7.36 13.60 8.90
C GLY A 79 5.88 13.82 9.11
#